data_AF-A0A8J8N908-F1
#
_entry.id   AF-A0A8J8N908-F1
#
_cell.length_a   1.000
_cell.length_b   1.000
_cell.length_c   1.000
_cell.angle_alpha   90.00
_cell.angle_beta   90.00
_cell.angle_gamma   90.00
#
_symmetry.space_group_name_H-M   'P 1'
#
loop_
_entity.id
_entity.type
_entity.pdbx_description
1 polymer ?
#
loop_
_entity_poly.entity_id
_entity_poly.type
_entity_poly.pdbx_seq_one_letter_code
_entity_poly.pdbx_strand_id
1 'polypeptide(L)'
;MKRADALTYIASQALSSLADEVQPHRRPITISLAIDLPTLLGLAENPGQLSGYGAIPASVARLLAADGNWQRFVSDPTTGNLLDFGREKYTPPQELVDYLLARDRVCRFPGCRRTGQSSDIDHAQSWETGGETNPANLGLLCRRHHRMKTHGGWSLESNPDGSCLWKSPQGKTFFVPSRPFLESV
;
A
#
# COMPACT_ATOMS: atom_id res chain seq x y z
N MET A 1 -26.77 35.54 -11.92
CA MET A 1 -25.55 34.72 -11.83
C MET A 1 -25.77 33.67 -10.77
N LYS A 2 -25.63 32.38 -11.12
CA LYS A 2 -25.91 31.28 -10.20
C LYS A 2 -24.70 31.13 -9.27
N ARG A 3 -24.93 30.82 -7.99
CA ARG A 3 -23.87 30.76 -6.95
C ARG A 3 -22.67 29.88 -7.30
N ALA A 4 -22.81 28.94 -8.24
CA ALA A 4 -21.73 28.13 -8.77
C ALA A 4 -20.67 28.93 -9.55
N ASP A 5 -21.10 29.95 -10.30
CA ASP A 5 -20.21 30.74 -11.17
C ASP A 5 -19.20 31.55 -10.34
N ALA A 6 -19.64 32.03 -9.16
CA ALA A 6 -18.79 32.77 -8.24
C ALA A 6 -17.71 31.87 -7.61
N LEU A 7 -18.04 30.61 -7.30
CA LEU A 7 -17.09 29.65 -6.73
C LEU A 7 -16.05 29.25 -7.77
N THR A 8 -16.47 29.00 -9.02
CA THR A 8 -15.56 28.70 -10.13
C THR A 8 -14.61 29.87 -10.40
N TYR A 9 -15.13 31.09 -10.35
CA TYR A 9 -14.32 32.29 -10.53
C TYR A 9 -13.27 32.47 -9.42
N ILE A 10 -13.66 32.36 -8.15
CA ILE A 10 -12.74 32.46 -7.01
C ILE A 10 -11.67 31.36 -7.07
N ALA A 11 -12.06 30.12 -7.41
CA ALA A 11 -11.13 29.00 -7.54
C ALA A 11 -10.12 29.22 -8.68
N SER A 12 -10.56 29.72 -9.84
CA SER A 12 -9.68 30.03 -10.96
C SER A 12 -8.70 31.17 -10.64
N GLN A 13 -9.16 32.18 -9.91
CA GLN A 13 -8.34 33.33 -9.55
C GLN A 13 -7.29 32.96 -8.49
N ALA A 14 -7.66 32.14 -7.51
CA ALA A 14 -6.73 31.58 -6.52
C ALA A 14 -5.69 30.64 -7.15
N LEU A 15 -6.09 29.80 -8.12
CA LEU A 15 -5.16 28.93 -8.85
C LEU A 15 -4.17 29.76 -9.68
N SER A 16 -4.65 30.86 -10.26
CA SER A 16 -3.82 31.76 -11.07
C SER A 16 -2.89 32.64 -10.22
N SER A 17 -3.26 32.97 -8.98
CA SER A 17 -2.41 33.75 -8.06
C SER A 17 -1.37 32.90 -7.32
N LEU A 18 -1.54 31.58 -7.28
CA LEU A 18 -0.58 30.62 -6.73
C LEU A 18 0.43 30.12 -7.78
N ALA A 19 0.42 30.73 -8.97
CA ALA A 19 1.27 30.37 -10.10
C ALA A 19 2.70 30.94 -10.04
N ASP A 20 3.14 31.45 -8.88
CA ASP A 20 4.57 31.62 -8.60
C ASP A 20 5.16 30.28 -8.16
N GLU A 21 6.01 29.73 -9.03
CA GLU A 21 6.94 28.60 -8.88
C GLU A 21 6.75 27.65 -7.68
N VAL A 22 5.55 27.07 -7.53
CA VAL A 22 5.44 25.78 -6.86
C VAL A 22 5.86 24.74 -7.88
N GLN A 23 7.13 24.33 -7.85
CA GLN A 23 7.55 23.05 -8.45
C GLN A 23 6.65 21.99 -7.81
N PRO A 24 5.64 21.45 -8.52
CA PRO A 24 4.81 20.45 -7.93
C PRO A 24 5.74 19.26 -7.75
N HIS A 25 5.96 18.85 -6.51
CA HIS A 25 6.38 17.49 -6.21
C HIS A 25 5.21 16.53 -6.53
N ARG A 26 4.59 16.69 -7.70
CA ARG A 26 3.60 15.79 -8.25
C ARG A 26 4.40 14.61 -8.77
N ARG A 27 4.67 13.67 -7.87
CA ARG A 27 4.64 12.27 -8.28
C ARG A 27 3.39 12.11 -9.16
N PRO A 28 3.50 11.61 -10.39
CA PRO A 28 2.33 11.34 -11.21
C PRO A 28 1.33 10.52 -10.39
N ILE A 29 0.03 10.76 -10.59
CA ILE A 29 -1.00 10.01 -9.87
C ILE A 29 -0.89 8.55 -10.30
N THR A 30 -0.22 7.74 -9.47
CA THR A 30 -0.05 6.32 -9.71
C THR A 30 -1.21 5.57 -9.07
N ILE A 31 -1.99 4.89 -9.90
CA ILE A 31 -3.00 3.95 -9.46
C ILE A 31 -2.35 2.56 -9.45
N SER A 32 -2.39 1.88 -8.30
CA SER A 32 -1.88 0.51 -8.18
C SER A 32 -3.05 -0.46 -8.15
N LEU A 33 -3.06 -1.39 -9.09
CA LEU A 33 -4.05 -2.44 -9.27
C LEU A 33 -3.36 -3.80 -9.15
N ALA A 34 -3.91 -4.68 -8.33
CA ALA A 34 -3.58 -6.10 -8.32
C ALA A 34 -4.73 -6.90 -8.93
N ILE A 35 -4.43 -7.80 -9.86
CA ILE A 35 -5.39 -8.68 -10.54
C ILE A 35 -4.71 -10.04 -10.76
N ASP A 36 -5.42 -11.15 -10.57
CA ASP A 36 -4.87 -12.47 -10.90
C ASP A 36 -4.84 -12.73 -12.40
N LEU A 37 -3.90 -13.56 -12.83
CA LEU A 37 -3.70 -13.88 -14.24
C LEU A 37 -4.95 -14.52 -14.89
N PRO A 38 -5.67 -15.48 -14.27
CA PRO A 38 -6.92 -16.00 -14.82
C PRO A 38 -7.96 -14.90 -15.06
N THR A 39 -8.20 -14.01 -14.09
CA THR A 39 -9.16 -12.90 -14.25
C THR A 39 -8.72 -11.93 -15.34
N LEU A 40 -7.43 -11.64 -15.41
CA LEU A 40 -6.87 -10.78 -16.44
C LEU A 40 -7.09 -11.35 -17.85
N LEU A 41 -6.88 -12.66 -18.02
CA LEU A 41 -7.07 -13.37 -19.28
C LEU A 41 -8.55 -13.63 -19.63
N GLY A 42 -9.49 -13.24 -18.77
CA GLY A 42 -10.92 -13.53 -18.94
C GLY A 42 -11.29 -14.99 -18.69
N LEU A 43 -10.42 -15.74 -18.00
CA LEU A 43 -10.63 -17.14 -17.60
C LEU A 43 -11.32 -17.25 -16.22
N ALA A 44 -11.38 -16.15 -15.48
CA ALA A 44 -12.08 -16.04 -14.19
C ALA A 44 -12.69 -14.63 -14.04
N GLU A 45 -13.55 -14.47 -13.03
CA GLU A 45 -14.19 -13.19 -12.68
C GLU A 45 -13.91 -12.80 -11.22
N ASN A 46 -12.73 -13.13 -10.71
CA ASN A 46 -12.33 -12.70 -9.36
C ASN A 46 -12.22 -11.16 -9.34
N PRO A 47 -12.51 -10.50 -8.21
CA PRO A 47 -12.37 -9.06 -8.13
C PRO A 47 -10.89 -8.65 -8.26
N GLY A 48 -10.64 -7.55 -8.96
CA GLY A 48 -9.33 -6.87 -8.88
C GLY A 48 -9.27 -6.02 -7.63
N GLN A 49 -8.07 -5.74 -7.13
CA GLN A 49 -7.88 -4.88 -5.96
C GLN A 49 -7.25 -3.55 -6.35
N LEU A 50 -7.97 -2.47 -6.07
CA LEU A 50 -7.51 -1.10 -6.27
C LEU A 50 -6.96 -0.52 -4.96
N SER A 51 -5.68 -0.12 -4.96
CA SER A 51 -5.01 0.44 -3.78
C SER A 51 -5.75 1.67 -3.24
N GLY A 52 -6.08 1.66 -1.94
CA GLY A 52 -6.82 2.73 -1.27
C GLY A 52 -8.33 2.77 -1.51
N TYR A 53 -8.87 2.01 -2.47
CA TYR A 53 -10.31 1.93 -2.74
C TYR A 53 -10.94 0.62 -2.25
N GLY A 54 -10.32 -0.53 -2.57
CA GLY A 54 -10.93 -1.83 -2.27
C GLY A 54 -11.02 -2.75 -3.47
N ALA A 55 -11.84 -3.79 -3.35
CA ALA A 55 -12.18 -4.66 -4.46
C ALA A 55 -12.97 -3.89 -5.54
N ILE A 56 -12.64 -4.14 -6.80
CA ILE A 56 -13.33 -3.62 -7.97
C ILE A 56 -13.75 -4.79 -8.87
N PRO A 57 -14.85 -4.65 -9.65
CA PRO A 57 -15.29 -5.70 -10.56
C PRO A 57 -14.20 -6.09 -11.57
N ALA A 58 -14.14 -7.37 -11.93
CA ALA A 58 -13.18 -7.91 -12.89
C ALA A 58 -13.17 -7.14 -14.22
N SER A 59 -14.34 -6.72 -14.71
CA SER A 59 -14.48 -5.90 -15.92
C SER A 59 -13.78 -4.53 -15.81
N VAL A 60 -13.93 -3.86 -14.66
CA VAL A 60 -13.28 -2.57 -14.38
C VAL A 60 -11.77 -2.78 -14.17
N ALA A 61 -11.38 -3.85 -13.47
CA ALA A 61 -9.99 -4.20 -13.29
C ALA A 61 -9.28 -4.45 -14.63
N ARG A 62 -9.88 -5.22 -15.53
CA ARG A 62 -9.36 -5.44 -16.89
C ARG A 62 -9.27 -4.14 -17.70
N LEU A 63 -10.29 -3.28 -17.61
CA LEU A 63 -10.28 -1.98 -18.28
C LEU A 63 -9.12 -1.11 -17.80
N LEU A 64 -8.91 -1.02 -16.49
CA LEU A 64 -7.79 -0.26 -15.91
C LEU A 64 -6.44 -0.88 -16.24
N ALA A 65 -6.36 -2.20 -16.30
CA ALA A 65 -5.12 -2.90 -16.59
C ALA A 65 -4.70 -2.71 -18.06
N ALA A 66 -5.65 -2.57 -19.00
CA ALA A 66 -5.37 -2.40 -20.43
C ALA A 66 -4.49 -1.19 -20.78
N ASP A 67 -4.52 -0.13 -19.97
CA ASP A 67 -3.74 1.12 -20.17
C ASP A 67 -2.61 1.28 -19.13
N GLY A 68 -2.26 0.18 -18.43
CA GLY A 68 -1.30 0.19 -17.34
C GLY A 68 0.11 -0.26 -17.72
N ASN A 69 1.10 0.17 -16.94
CA ASN A 69 2.41 -0.47 -16.92
C ASN A 69 2.34 -1.74 -16.07
N TRP A 70 2.84 -2.85 -16.62
CA TRP A 70 2.70 -4.17 -16.00
C TRP A 70 3.92 -4.55 -15.20
N GLN A 71 3.69 -5.03 -13.98
CA GLN A 71 4.69 -5.75 -13.21
C GLN A 71 4.11 -7.08 -12.76
N ARG A 72 4.83 -8.16 -13.06
CA ARG A 72 4.39 -9.53 -12.73
C ARG A 72 5.01 -9.94 -11.41
N PHE A 73 4.17 -10.39 -10.49
CA PHE A 73 4.59 -11.02 -9.24
C PHE A 73 4.20 -12.50 -9.25
N VAL A 74 5.11 -13.38 -8.84
CA VAL A 74 4.80 -14.79 -8.59
C VAL A 74 4.71 -14.94 -7.08
N SER A 75 3.49 -15.18 -6.60
CA SER A 75 3.25 -15.48 -5.20
C SER A 75 2.96 -16.96 -5.02
N ASP A 76 3.31 -17.50 -3.85
CA ASP A 76 2.82 -18.80 -3.43
C ASP A 76 1.28 -18.74 -3.29
N PRO A 77 0.53 -19.65 -3.93
CA PRO A 77 -0.93 -19.57 -4.00
C PRO A 77 -1.63 -19.85 -2.67
N THR A 78 -0.93 -20.41 -1.67
CA THR A 78 -1.50 -20.77 -0.37
C THR A 78 -1.23 -19.69 0.68
N THR A 79 -0.09 -19.01 0.56
CA THR A 79 0.42 -18.05 1.56
C THR A 79 0.50 -16.62 1.05
N GLY A 80 0.46 -16.38 -0.26
CA GLY A 80 0.61 -15.04 -0.86
C GLY A 80 2.05 -14.51 -0.85
N ASN A 81 3.04 -15.32 -0.46
CA ASN A 81 4.44 -14.92 -0.34
C ASN A 81 5.12 -14.70 -1.70
N LEU A 82 5.82 -13.57 -1.85
CA LEU A 82 6.72 -13.33 -2.99
C LEU A 82 8.05 -14.07 -2.80
N LEU A 83 8.51 -14.77 -3.84
CA LEU A 83 9.66 -15.68 -3.81
C LEU A 83 11.04 -14.99 -3.92
N ASP A 84 11.31 -14.01 -3.03
CA ASP A 84 12.63 -13.55 -2.55
C ASP A 84 13.20 -12.18 -3.02
N PHE A 85 13.79 -11.45 -2.06
CA PHE A 85 14.67 -10.28 -2.20
C PHE A 85 15.65 -10.26 -1.01
N GLY A 86 16.95 -10.45 -1.26
CA GLY A 86 18.00 -10.60 -0.25
C GLY A 86 18.45 -9.31 0.50
N ARG A 87 19.40 -9.48 1.43
CA ARG A 87 19.86 -8.52 2.47
C ARG A 87 20.70 -7.32 2.00
N GLU A 88 21.02 -7.18 0.71
CA GLU A 88 22.14 -6.31 0.28
C GLU A 88 21.90 -4.79 0.45
N LYS A 89 20.66 -4.32 0.66
CA LYS A 89 20.35 -2.87 0.68
C LYS A 89 19.37 -2.48 1.77
N TYR A 90 19.65 -1.38 2.47
CA TYR A 90 18.71 -0.75 3.40
C TYR A 90 17.49 -0.18 2.67
N THR A 91 17.72 0.50 1.54
CA THR A 91 16.66 1.02 0.68
C THR A 91 16.04 -0.15 -0.10
N PRO A 92 14.73 -0.41 0.04
CA PRO A 92 14.08 -1.49 -0.70
C PRO A 92 14.12 -1.20 -2.22
N PRO A 93 14.41 -2.21 -3.07
CA PRO A 93 14.28 -2.06 -4.51
C PRO A 93 12.83 -1.74 -4.89
N GLN A 94 12.62 -1.08 -6.03
CA GLN A 94 11.28 -0.64 -6.44
C GLN A 94 10.30 -1.83 -6.56
N GLU A 95 10.77 -2.99 -7.00
CA GLU A 95 9.96 -4.20 -7.08
C GLU A 95 9.41 -4.66 -5.71
N LEU A 96 10.23 -4.54 -4.66
CA LEU A 96 9.81 -4.82 -3.29
C LEU A 96 8.82 -3.76 -2.79
N VAL A 97 9.04 -2.49 -3.14
CA VAL A 97 8.09 -1.40 -2.82
C VAL A 97 6.72 -1.69 -3.43
N ASP A 98 6.67 -2.02 -4.72
CA ASP A 98 5.44 -2.29 -5.44
C ASP A 98 4.72 -3.52 -4.90
N TYR A 99 5.47 -4.57 -4.55
CA TYR A 99 4.92 -5.74 -3.86
C TYR A 99 4.28 -5.36 -2.52
N LEU A 100 4.97 -4.58 -1.67
CA LEU A 100 4.44 -4.16 -0.38
C LEU A 100 3.18 -3.29 -0.54
N LEU A 101 3.13 -2.44 -1.57
CA LEU A 101 1.94 -1.64 -1.91
C LEU A 101 0.75 -2.51 -2.31
N ALA A 102 0.98 -3.56 -3.10
CA ALA A 102 -0.04 -4.50 -3.52
C ALA A 102 -0.52 -5.41 -2.38
N ARG A 103 0.42 -5.90 -1.55
CA ARG A 103 0.16 -6.80 -0.42
C ARG A 103 -0.57 -6.07 0.71
N ASP A 104 -0.02 -4.95 1.17
CA ASP A 104 -0.53 -4.29 2.39
C ASP A 104 -1.75 -3.42 2.09
N ARG A 105 -1.76 -2.69 0.96
CA ARG A 105 -2.85 -1.80 0.47
C ARG A 105 -3.16 -0.58 1.36
N VAL A 106 -3.26 -0.80 2.67
CA VAL A 106 -3.44 0.19 3.74
C VAL A 106 -2.51 -0.13 4.89
N CYS A 107 -2.33 0.81 5.80
CA CYS A 107 -1.53 0.62 7.01
C CYS A 107 -1.87 -0.69 7.74
N ARG A 108 -0.84 -1.45 8.13
CA ARG A 108 -0.97 -2.75 8.82
C ARG A 108 -1.33 -2.66 10.30
N PHE A 109 -1.48 -1.46 10.86
CA PHE A 109 -1.94 -1.33 12.25
C PHE A 109 -3.43 -1.73 12.39
N PRO A 110 -3.83 -2.38 13.50
CA PRO A 110 -5.20 -2.84 13.70
C PRO A 110 -6.25 -1.75 13.43
N GLY A 111 -7.17 -2.01 12.50
CA GLY A 111 -8.28 -1.11 12.14
C GLY A 111 -7.89 0.15 11.36
N CYS A 112 -6.62 0.36 10.99
CA CYS A 112 -6.23 1.53 10.22
C CYS A 112 -6.58 1.38 8.74
N ARG A 113 -7.19 2.42 8.15
CA ARG A 113 -7.56 2.48 6.72
C ARG A 113 -6.73 3.48 5.90
N ARG A 114 -5.64 4.03 6.46
CA ARG A 114 -4.77 4.97 5.74
C ARG A 114 -4.11 4.25 4.57
N THR A 115 -4.14 4.84 3.37
CA THR A 115 -3.62 4.22 2.15
C THR A 115 -2.13 3.91 2.27
N GLY A 116 -1.72 2.79 1.68
CA GLY A 116 -0.32 2.37 1.62
C GLY A 116 0.56 3.38 0.88
N GLN A 117 0.03 4.00 -0.17
CA GLN A 117 0.70 5.06 -0.95
C GLN A 117 1.08 6.29 -0.13
N SER A 118 0.39 6.52 1.00
CA SER A 118 0.66 7.63 1.93
C SER A 118 1.23 7.15 3.27
N SER A 119 1.77 5.93 3.28
CA SER A 119 2.39 5.29 4.44
C SER A 119 3.90 5.14 4.22
N ASP A 120 4.63 5.05 5.33
CA ASP A 120 6.05 4.76 5.34
C ASP A 120 6.24 3.22 5.16
N ILE A 121 7.31 2.81 4.49
CA ILE A 121 7.78 1.42 4.52
C ILE A 121 8.65 1.28 5.77
N ASP A 122 8.26 0.38 6.66
CA ASP A 122 8.89 0.24 7.98
C ASP A 122 9.32 -1.21 8.24
N HIS A 123 10.52 -1.36 8.83
CA HIS A 123 11.11 -2.66 9.19
C HIS A 123 10.62 -3.12 10.56
N ALA A 124 9.88 -4.23 10.66
CA ALA A 124 9.36 -4.80 11.91
C ALA A 124 10.45 -4.98 12.98
N GLN A 125 11.55 -5.66 12.64
CA GLN A 125 12.83 -5.59 13.32
C GLN A 125 13.67 -4.49 12.67
N SER A 126 14.12 -3.50 13.45
CA SER A 126 14.90 -2.39 12.94
C SER A 126 16.22 -2.85 12.31
N TRP A 127 16.68 -2.13 11.29
CA TRP A 127 17.95 -2.40 10.61
C TRP A 127 19.14 -2.39 11.58
N GLU A 128 19.16 -1.45 12.51
CA GLU A 128 20.22 -1.31 13.53
C GLU A 128 20.31 -2.52 14.46
N THR A 129 19.19 -3.24 14.61
CA THR A 129 19.10 -4.47 15.40
C THR A 129 19.21 -5.74 14.55
N GLY A 130 19.66 -5.62 13.29
CA GLY A 130 19.90 -6.74 12.39
C GLY A 130 18.72 -7.14 11.51
N GLY A 131 17.66 -6.35 11.45
CA GLY A 131 16.52 -6.61 10.57
C GLY A 131 16.86 -6.52 9.09
N GLU A 132 16.25 -7.39 8.29
CA GLU A 132 16.51 -7.48 6.85
C GLU A 132 15.52 -6.66 6.01
N THR A 133 15.93 -6.25 4.82
CA THR A 133 15.06 -5.59 3.84
C THR A 133 14.40 -6.64 2.95
N ASN A 134 13.43 -7.35 3.51
CA ASN A 134 12.71 -8.43 2.82
C ASN A 134 11.18 -8.30 3.05
N PRO A 135 10.35 -9.01 2.27
CA PRO A 135 8.90 -9.04 2.45
C PRO A 135 8.43 -9.31 3.88
N ALA A 136 9.06 -10.24 4.59
CA ALA A 136 8.63 -10.65 5.93
C ALA A 136 8.86 -9.57 6.99
N ASN A 137 9.94 -8.82 6.86
CA ASN A 137 10.32 -7.80 7.81
C ASN A 137 9.75 -6.41 7.45
N LEU A 138 9.50 -6.12 6.18
CA LEU A 138 8.95 -4.83 5.75
C LEU A 138 7.42 -4.78 5.75
N GLY A 139 6.88 -3.59 5.97
CA GLY A 139 5.54 -3.26 5.46
C GLY A 139 5.05 -1.88 5.83
N LEU A 140 3.82 -1.58 5.40
CA LEU A 140 3.30 -0.22 5.35
C LEU A 140 2.71 0.23 6.68
N LEU A 141 3.26 1.32 7.23
CA LEU A 141 2.72 2.00 8.40
C LEU A 141 2.52 3.48 8.12
N CYS A 142 1.32 3.99 8.42
CA CYS A 142 1.13 5.43 8.36
C CYS A 142 2.01 6.12 9.42
N ARG A 143 2.35 7.39 9.17
CA ARG A 143 3.26 8.16 10.05
C ARG A 143 2.90 8.09 11.54
N ARG A 144 1.59 8.05 11.86
CA ARG A 144 1.11 7.89 13.24
C ARG A 144 1.54 6.57 13.85
N HIS A 145 1.26 5.45 13.19
CA HIS A 145 1.53 4.11 13.73
C HIS A 145 3.00 3.73 13.65
N HIS A 146 3.72 4.25 12.65
CA HIS A 146 5.18 4.17 12.63
C HIS A 146 5.76 4.78 13.91
N ARG A 147 5.39 6.03 14.25
CA ARG A 147 5.83 6.67 15.50
C ARG A 147 5.41 5.93 16.77
N MET A 148 4.22 5.34 16.80
CA MET A 148 3.76 4.54 17.93
C MET A 148 4.63 3.29 18.16
N LYS A 149 5.10 2.66 17.08
CA LYS A 149 6.06 1.56 17.16
C LYS A 149 7.44 2.06 17.61
N THR A 150 7.97 3.10 16.97
CA THR A 150 9.33 3.59 17.25
C THR A 150 9.48 4.18 18.65
N HIS A 151 8.46 4.88 19.16
CA HIS A 151 8.56 5.65 20.40
C HIS A 151 7.46 5.35 21.42
N GLY A 152 6.36 4.73 21.00
CA GLY A 152 5.17 4.54 21.82
C GLY A 152 5.12 3.21 22.57
N GLY A 153 6.18 2.39 22.52
CA GLY A 153 6.24 1.09 23.20
C GLY A 153 5.41 -0.01 22.56
N TRP A 154 4.91 0.19 21.34
CA TRP A 154 4.24 -0.86 20.57
C TRP A 154 5.28 -1.73 19.88
N SER A 155 5.06 -3.05 19.88
CA SER A 155 5.90 -4.00 19.13
C SER A 155 5.10 -4.72 18.06
N LEU A 156 5.81 -5.16 17.03
CA LEU A 156 5.27 -5.79 15.84
C LEU A 156 6.04 -7.08 15.56
N GLU A 157 5.34 -8.20 15.50
CA GLU A 157 5.83 -9.44 14.89
C GLU A 157 5.18 -9.57 13.51
N SER A 158 6.01 -9.61 12.47
CA SER A 158 5.56 -9.58 11.06
C SER A 158 5.88 -10.92 10.39
N ASN A 159 4.93 -11.41 9.59
CA ASN A 159 5.08 -12.66 8.84
C ASN A 159 5.28 -12.38 7.33
N PRO A 160 5.88 -13.33 6.58
CA PRO A 160 6.08 -13.22 5.13
C PRO A 160 4.81 -12.87 4.34
N ASP A 161 3.67 -13.43 4.76
CA ASP A 161 2.36 -13.30 4.09
C ASP A 161 1.72 -11.93 4.32
N GLY A 162 2.37 -11.06 5.11
CA GLY A 162 1.86 -9.74 5.48
C GLY A 162 0.93 -9.75 6.69
N SER A 163 0.59 -10.91 7.25
CA SER A 163 -0.06 -11.00 8.55
C SER A 163 0.88 -10.50 9.64
N CYS A 164 0.33 -9.97 10.73
CA CYS A 164 1.16 -9.49 11.83
C CYS A 164 0.44 -9.51 13.18
N LEU A 165 1.23 -9.64 14.24
CA LEU A 165 0.79 -9.54 15.63
C LEU A 165 1.33 -8.23 16.22
N TRP A 166 0.42 -7.35 16.61
CA TRP A 166 0.75 -6.14 17.35
C TRP A 166 0.61 -6.36 18.83
N LYS A 167 1.56 -5.86 19.62
CA LYS A 167 1.47 -5.83 21.07
C LYS A 167 1.49 -4.38 21.57
N SER A 168 0.51 -4.03 22.39
CA SER A 168 0.46 -2.71 23.04
C SER A 168 1.47 -2.62 24.18
N PRO A 169 1.80 -1.41 24.66
CA PRO A 169 2.67 -1.22 25.82
C PRO A 169 2.12 -1.87 27.10
N GLN A 170 0.80 -2.04 27.19
CA GLN A 170 0.11 -2.71 28.30
C GLN A 170 0.03 -4.23 28.09
N GLY A 171 0.65 -4.78 27.05
CA GLY A 171 0.72 -6.20 26.76
C GLY A 171 -0.49 -6.79 26.03
N LYS A 172 -1.46 -5.98 25.58
CA LYS A 172 -2.59 -6.47 24.78
C LYS A 172 -2.12 -6.83 23.37
N THR A 173 -2.60 -7.94 22.84
CA THR A 173 -2.25 -8.43 21.51
C THR A 173 -3.39 -8.22 20.52
N PHE A 174 -3.04 -7.90 19.27
CA PHE A 174 -3.96 -7.69 18.18
C PHE A 174 -3.42 -8.37 16.92
N PHE A 175 -4.13 -9.39 16.45
CA PHE A 175 -3.79 -10.06 15.20
C PHE A 175 -4.40 -9.29 14.02
N VAL A 176 -3.58 -9.02 13.01
CA VAL A 176 -4.01 -8.48 11.73
C VAL A 176 -3.75 -9.58 10.69
N PRO A 177 -4.80 -10.15 10.08
CA PRO A 177 -4.62 -11.21 9.10
C PRO A 177 -3.89 -10.67 7.86
N SER A 178 -3.26 -11.58 7.11
CA SER A 178 -2.80 -11.28 5.76
C SER A 178 -3.98 -10.86 4.89
N ARG A 179 -3.69 -10.08 3.85
CA ARG A 179 -4.69 -9.63 2.88
C ARG A 179 -4.37 -10.29 1.56
N PRO A 180 -4.93 -11.48 1.28
CA PRO A 180 -4.69 -12.18 0.02
C PRO A 180 -5.01 -11.26 -1.15
N PHE A 181 -4.20 -11.32 -2.21
CA PHE A 181 -4.32 -10.42 -3.36
C PHE A 181 -5.72 -10.38 -3.98
N LEU A 182 -6.53 -11.43 -3.78
CA LEU A 182 -7.83 -11.64 -4.40
C LEU A 182 -8.99 -11.61 -3.41
N GLU A 183 -8.75 -11.44 -2.11
CA GLU A 183 -9.82 -11.31 -1.12
C GLU A 183 -10.15 -9.84 -0.85
N SER A 184 -11.44 -9.53 -0.86
CA SER A 184 -12.02 -8.23 -0.50
C SER A 184 -11.94 -8.00 1.01
N VAL A 185 -11.49 -6.83 1.44
CA VAL A 185 -11.57 -6.35 2.83
C VAL A 185 -12.98 -5.93 3.18
#